data_AF-A0A7Y5Q8Q9-F1
#
_entry.id   AF-A0A7Y5Q8Q9-F1
#
_cell.length_a   1.000
_cell.length_b   1.000
_cell.length_c   1.000
_cell.angle_alpha   90.00
_cell.angle_beta   90.00
_cell.angle_gamma   90.00
#
_symmetry.space_group_name_H-M   'P 1'
#
loop_
_entity.id
_entity.type
_entity.pdbx_description
1 polymer ?
#
loop_
_entity_poly.entity_id
_entity_poly.type
_entity_poly.pdbx_seq_one_letter_code
_entity_poly.pdbx_strand_id
1 'polypeptide(L)'
;MRGASLASRLSGSFLLLVGLALVGGMAGQWGATSTARSAQIAQDRLTAQVAAVDLAALAAQEYQALADGVINRTPAAADGLRAVAGQFDQRLAELTDLLQTPEQRTLAEQLQSSNRAFIDLASGEVLPLVAQHTRGVLSAAAFATRVAAA
;
A
#
# COMPACT_ATOMS: atom_id res chain seq x y z
N MET A 1 2.86 52.11 -56.56
CA MET A 1 2.33 51.34 -55.42
C MET A 1 1.31 50.35 -55.97
N ARG A 2 1.67 49.08 -56.17
CA ARG A 2 0.74 48.06 -56.70
C ARG A 2 -0.21 47.66 -55.57
N GLY A 3 -1.45 48.11 -55.64
CA GLY A 3 -2.50 47.73 -54.68
C GLY A 3 -2.73 46.22 -54.78
N ALA A 4 -2.46 45.50 -53.69
CA ALA A 4 -2.84 44.09 -53.58
C ALA A 4 -4.35 43.98 -53.84
N SER A 5 -4.73 43.10 -54.77
CA SER A 5 -6.14 42.90 -55.12
C SER A 5 -6.95 42.48 -53.89
N LEU A 6 -8.22 42.86 -53.82
CA LEU A 6 -9.11 42.53 -52.70
C LEU A 6 -9.08 41.03 -52.35
N ALA A 7 -8.94 40.18 -53.37
CA ALA A 7 -8.80 38.72 -53.24
C ALA A 7 -7.52 38.30 -52.48
N SER A 8 -6.38 38.99 -52.69
CA SER A 8 -5.12 38.74 -51.97
C SER A 8 -5.20 39.15 -50.50
N ARG A 9 -5.99 40.18 -50.18
CA ARG A 9 -6.20 40.62 -48.79
C ARG A 9 -7.13 39.67 -48.04
N LEU A 10 -8.22 39.22 -48.67
CA LEU A 10 -9.17 38.26 -48.12
C LEU A 10 -8.53 36.87 -47.89
N SER A 11 -7.75 36.37 -48.84
CA SER A 11 -7.07 35.08 -48.70
C SER A 11 -5.99 35.11 -47.60
N GLY A 12 -5.27 36.23 -47.46
CA GLY A 12 -4.28 36.42 -46.40
C GLY A 12 -4.91 36.41 -45.00
N SER A 13 -6.03 37.10 -44.80
CA SER A 13 -6.75 37.11 -43.51
C SER A 13 -7.34 35.74 -43.15
N PHE A 14 -7.84 34.99 -44.15
CA PHE A 14 -8.37 33.65 -43.91
C PHE A 14 -7.28 32.65 -43.51
N LEU A 15 -6.12 32.67 -44.19
CA LEU A 15 -4.96 31.84 -43.84
C LEU A 15 -4.45 32.15 -42.42
N LEU A 16 -4.50 33.41 -42.00
CA LEU A 16 -4.09 33.82 -40.66
C LEU A 16 -5.05 33.26 -39.59
N LEU A 17 -6.37 33.29 -39.83
CA LEU A 17 -7.36 32.69 -38.94
C LEU A 17 -7.22 31.16 -38.85
N VAL A 18 -6.99 30.48 -39.98
CA VAL A 18 -6.73 29.04 -40.01
C VAL A 18 -5.44 28.69 -39.25
N GLY A 19 -4.38 29.49 -39.44
CA GLY A 19 -3.13 29.33 -38.68
C GLY A 19 -3.33 29.53 -37.18
N LEU A 20 -4.09 30.54 -36.77
CA LEU A 20 -4.40 30.81 -35.36
C LEU A 20 -5.22 29.67 -34.74
N ALA A 21 -6.20 29.13 -35.49
CA ALA A 21 -7.02 28.00 -35.05
C ALA A 21 -6.19 26.71 -34.91
N LEU A 22 -5.25 26.45 -35.82
CA LEU A 22 -4.33 25.31 -35.73
C LEU A 22 -3.39 25.43 -34.54
N VAL A 23 -2.77 26.60 -34.33
CA VAL A 23 -1.89 26.85 -33.18
C VAL A 23 -2.67 26.77 -31.86
N GLY A 24 -3.89 27.32 -31.80
CA GLY A 24 -4.77 27.21 -30.65
C GLY A 24 -5.20 25.77 -30.35
N GLY A 25 -5.51 24.99 -31.40
CA GLY A 25 -5.85 23.56 -31.28
C GLY A 25 -4.67 22.73 -30.76
N MET A 26 -3.46 22.95 -31.30
CA MET A 26 -2.25 22.26 -30.83
C MET A 26 -1.89 22.64 -29.40
N ALA A 27 -1.96 23.93 -29.04
CA ALA A 27 -1.70 24.40 -27.67
C ALA A 27 -2.73 23.85 -26.67
N GLY A 28 -4.00 23.78 -27.06
CA GLY A 28 -5.07 23.16 -26.25
C GLY A 28 -4.86 21.66 -26.02
N GLN A 29 -4.47 20.92 -27.06
CA GLN A 29 -4.20 19.49 -26.96
C GLN A 29 -2.94 19.20 -26.12
N TRP A 30 -1.89 20.02 -26.23
CA TRP A 30 -0.71 19.94 -25.37
C TRP A 30 -1.02 20.27 -23.91
N GLY A 31 -1.82 21.31 -23.65
CA GLY A 31 -2.28 21.67 -22.30
C GLY A 31 -3.17 20.60 -21.66
N ALA A 32 -4.08 20.01 -22.43
CA ALA A 32 -4.94 18.92 -21.96
C ALA A 32 -4.13 17.66 -21.63
N THR A 33 -3.17 17.29 -22.48
CA THR A 33 -2.32 16.11 -22.25
C THR A 33 -1.32 16.30 -21.12
N SER A 34 -0.76 17.50 -20.92
CA SER A 34 0.10 17.78 -19.77
C SER A 34 -0.67 17.76 -18.45
N THR A 35 -1.86 18.37 -18.42
CA THR A 35 -2.75 18.33 -17.25
C THR A 35 -3.19 16.91 -16.91
N ALA A 36 -3.56 16.12 -17.92
CA ALA A 36 -3.92 14.71 -17.73
C ALA A 36 -2.76 13.89 -17.14
N ARG A 37 -1.53 14.09 -17.63
CA ARG A 37 -0.34 13.42 -17.06
C ARG A 37 -0.08 13.85 -15.61
N SER A 38 -0.18 15.14 -15.31
CA SER A 38 0.00 15.63 -13.93
C SER A 38 -1.07 15.09 -12.98
N ALA A 39 -2.33 14.99 -13.43
CA ALA A 39 -3.41 14.38 -12.68
C ALA A 39 -3.15 12.88 -12.42
N GLN A 40 -2.68 12.15 -13.43
CA GLN A 40 -2.29 10.74 -13.29
C GLN A 40 -1.19 10.56 -12.24
N ILE A 41 -0.10 11.35 -12.33
CA ILE A 41 1.01 11.28 -11.38
C ILE A 41 0.55 11.61 -9.95
N ALA A 42 -0.34 12.59 -9.79
CA ALA A 42 -0.91 12.93 -8.49
C ALA A 42 -1.76 11.78 -7.93
N GLN A 43 -2.57 11.14 -8.78
CA GLN A 43 -3.39 9.99 -8.41
C GLN A 43 -2.55 8.78 -8.01
N ASP A 44 -1.47 8.49 -8.74
CA ASP A 44 -0.55 7.39 -8.42
C ASP A 44 0.13 7.63 -7.06
N ARG A 45 0.54 8.86 -6.78
CA ARG A 45 1.13 9.24 -5.48
C ARG A 45 0.15 9.11 -4.33
N LEU A 46 -1.10 9.52 -4.52
CA LEU A 46 -2.15 9.35 -3.50
C LEU A 46 -2.42 7.88 -3.23
N THR A 47 -2.51 7.06 -4.28
CA THR A 47 -2.69 5.61 -4.15
C THR A 47 -1.54 4.98 -3.36
N ALA A 48 -0.29 5.36 -3.67
CA ALA A 48 0.88 4.88 -2.94
C ALA A 48 0.89 5.32 -1.47
N GLN A 49 0.47 6.56 -1.17
CA GLN A 49 0.36 7.04 0.21
C GLN A 49 -0.71 6.29 1.00
N VAL A 50 -1.88 6.04 0.41
CA VAL A 50 -2.95 5.24 1.04
C VAL A 50 -2.44 3.83 1.33
N ALA A 51 -1.82 3.17 0.36
CA ALA A 51 -1.26 1.83 0.54
C ALA A 51 -0.18 1.79 1.65
N ALA A 52 0.64 2.82 1.79
CA ALA A 52 1.62 2.92 2.87
C ALA A 52 0.95 3.06 4.26
N VAL A 53 -0.13 3.83 4.36
CA VAL A 53 -0.91 3.96 5.61
C VAL A 53 -1.61 2.64 5.95
N ASP A 54 -2.17 1.95 4.96
CA ASP A 54 -2.80 0.64 5.13
C ASP A 54 -1.79 -0.40 5.64
N LEU A 55 -0.56 -0.40 5.12
CA LEU A 55 0.52 -1.27 5.62
C LEU A 55 0.88 -0.98 7.08
N ALA A 56 0.96 0.28 7.47
CA ALA A 56 1.20 0.65 8.86
C ALA A 56 0.07 0.16 9.78
N ALA A 57 -1.18 0.25 9.32
CA ALA A 57 -2.34 -0.27 10.04
C ALA A 57 -2.30 -1.81 10.15
N LEU A 58 -1.90 -2.52 9.09
CA LEU A 58 -1.73 -3.97 9.11
C LEU A 58 -0.61 -4.41 10.05
N ALA A 59 0.54 -3.74 10.04
CA ALA A 59 1.63 -4.03 10.98
C ALA A 59 1.17 -3.85 12.45
N ALA A 60 0.37 -2.82 12.74
CA ALA A 60 -0.22 -2.64 14.05
C ALA A 60 -1.20 -3.78 14.41
N GLN A 61 -1.97 -4.28 13.44
CA GLN A 61 -2.87 -5.43 13.62
C GLN A 61 -2.11 -6.74 13.85
N GLU A 62 -0.95 -6.96 13.22
CA GLU A 62 -0.11 -8.13 13.48
C GLU A 62 0.39 -8.12 14.93
N TYR A 63 0.86 -6.97 15.41
CA TYR A 63 1.24 -6.80 16.82
C TYR A 63 0.05 -7.06 17.75
N GLN A 64 -1.12 -6.50 17.42
CA GLN A 64 -2.34 -6.71 18.22
C GLN A 64 -2.74 -8.19 18.26
N ALA A 65 -2.72 -8.89 17.12
CA ALA A 65 -3.04 -10.31 17.05
C ALA A 65 -2.08 -11.16 17.90
N LEU A 66 -0.79 -10.85 17.86
CA LEU A 66 0.20 -11.49 18.73
C LEU A 66 -0.06 -11.19 20.21
N ALA A 67 -0.30 -9.92 20.55
CA ALA A 67 -0.56 -9.48 21.92
C ALA A 67 -1.82 -10.16 22.49
N ASP A 68 -2.91 -10.20 21.71
CA ASP A 68 -4.15 -10.90 22.07
C ASP A 68 -3.90 -12.40 22.28
N GLY A 69 -3.01 -13.01 21.49
CA GLY A 69 -2.57 -14.38 21.69
C GLY A 69 -1.82 -14.62 22.98
N VAL A 70 -0.89 -13.74 23.31
CA VAL A 70 -0.10 -13.81 24.55
C VAL A 70 -0.99 -13.58 25.76
N ILE A 71 -1.86 -12.57 25.71
CA ILE A 71 -2.75 -12.18 26.82
C ILE A 71 -3.82 -13.24 27.06
N ASN A 72 -4.57 -13.60 26.01
CA ASN A 72 -5.68 -14.55 26.13
C ASN A 72 -5.21 -16.01 26.14
N ARG A 73 -3.92 -16.25 25.89
CA ARG A 73 -3.27 -17.56 25.87
C ARG A 73 -3.95 -18.58 24.94
N THR A 74 -4.48 -18.09 23.83
CA THR A 74 -5.27 -18.90 22.89
C THR A 74 -4.43 -19.35 21.70
N PRO A 75 -4.65 -20.57 21.20
CA PRO A 75 -4.01 -21.02 19.97
C PRO A 75 -4.55 -20.32 18.71
N ALA A 76 -5.75 -19.72 18.78
CA ALA A 76 -6.38 -19.01 17.67
C ALA A 76 -5.60 -17.76 17.22
N ALA A 77 -4.73 -17.24 18.07
CA ALA A 77 -3.87 -16.12 17.72
C ALA A 77 -2.85 -16.43 16.64
N ALA A 78 -2.44 -17.69 16.50
CA ALA A 78 -1.56 -18.10 15.41
C ALA A 78 -2.26 -17.95 14.04
N ASP A 79 -3.55 -18.25 13.98
CA ASP A 79 -4.34 -18.13 12.76
C ASP A 79 -4.64 -16.65 12.46
N GLY A 80 -4.97 -15.87 13.47
CA GLY A 80 -5.15 -14.41 13.35
C GLY A 80 -3.89 -13.71 12.84
N LEU A 81 -2.74 -14.02 13.44
CA LEU A 81 -1.45 -13.46 13.01
C LEU A 81 -1.12 -13.82 11.55
N ARG A 82 -1.30 -15.09 11.16
CA ARG A 82 -1.08 -15.52 9.77
C ARG A 82 -2.02 -14.83 8.79
N ALA A 83 -3.27 -14.62 9.17
CA ALA A 83 -4.25 -13.94 8.33
C ALA A 83 -3.85 -12.47 8.08
N VAL A 84 -3.43 -11.74 9.12
CA VAL A 84 -2.98 -10.35 8.96
C VAL A 84 -1.67 -10.29 8.17
N ALA A 85 -0.72 -11.20 8.42
CA ALA A 85 0.53 -11.27 7.67
C ALA A 85 0.32 -11.50 6.17
N GLY A 86 -0.65 -12.35 5.79
CA GLY A 86 -1.02 -12.53 4.39
C GLY A 86 -1.58 -11.25 3.75
N GLN A 87 -2.38 -10.48 4.49
CA GLN A 87 -2.89 -9.18 4.01
C GLN A 87 -1.76 -8.16 3.88
N PHE A 88 -0.81 -8.16 4.80
CA PHE A 88 0.37 -7.31 4.76
C PHE A 88 1.20 -7.59 3.50
N ASP A 89 1.53 -8.87 3.24
CA ASP A 89 2.29 -9.27 2.06
C ASP A 89 1.59 -8.87 0.76
N GLN A 90 0.27 -9.07 0.67
CA GLN A 90 -0.51 -8.64 -0.49
C GLN A 90 -0.44 -7.13 -0.69
N ARG A 91 -0.66 -6.34 0.37
CA ARG A 91 -0.60 -4.87 0.27
C ARG A 91 0.79 -4.34 -0.02
N LEU A 92 1.83 -5.02 0.45
CA LEU A 92 3.20 -4.65 0.16
C LEU A 92 3.56 -4.90 -1.30
N ALA A 93 3.06 -6.00 -1.89
CA ALA A 93 3.21 -6.26 -3.32
C ALA A 93 2.53 -5.17 -4.15
N GLU A 94 1.28 -4.82 -3.82
CA GLU A 94 0.55 -3.73 -4.48
C GLU A 94 1.27 -2.37 -4.35
N LEU A 95 1.82 -2.06 -3.17
CA LEU A 95 2.63 -0.84 -2.99
C LEU A 95 3.89 -0.88 -3.85
N THR A 96 4.58 -2.02 -3.91
CA THR A 96 5.86 -2.18 -4.64
C THR A 96 5.71 -1.87 -6.13
N ASP A 97 4.58 -2.24 -6.74
CA ASP A 97 4.25 -1.93 -8.13
C ASP A 97 4.11 -0.42 -8.39
N LEU A 98 3.78 0.37 -7.36
CA LEU A 98 3.65 1.82 -7.43
C LEU A 98 4.97 2.57 -7.16
N LEU A 99 6.02 1.87 -6.70
CA LEU A 99 7.30 2.49 -6.35
C LEU A 99 8.16 2.77 -7.58
N GLN A 100 8.47 4.05 -7.76
CA GLN A 100 9.17 4.55 -8.95
C GLN A 100 10.68 4.66 -8.75
N THR A 101 11.14 4.77 -7.50
CA THR A 101 12.56 5.03 -7.18
C THR A 101 13.24 3.80 -6.57
N PRO A 102 14.54 3.59 -6.82
CA PRO A 102 15.31 2.52 -6.17
C PRO A 102 15.25 2.61 -4.64
N GLU A 103 15.33 3.81 -4.08
CA GLU A 103 15.34 4.05 -2.63
C GLU A 103 14.03 3.58 -1.99
N GLN A 104 12.89 3.87 -2.63
CA GLN A 104 11.58 3.38 -2.18
C GLN A 104 11.50 1.85 -2.19
N ARG A 105 12.01 1.20 -3.23
CA ARG A 105 12.01 -0.26 -3.33
C ARG A 105 12.88 -0.90 -2.25
N THR A 106 14.05 -0.33 -1.99
CA THR A 106 14.91 -0.77 -0.87
C THR A 106 14.19 -0.64 0.48
N LEU A 107 13.44 0.44 0.70
CA LEU A 107 12.63 0.57 1.93
C LEU A 107 11.52 -0.48 2.02
N ALA A 108 10.86 -0.80 0.90
CA ALA A 108 9.84 -1.86 0.86
C ALA A 108 10.45 -3.26 1.14
N GLU A 109 11.64 -3.55 0.62
CA GLU A 109 12.38 -4.78 0.91
C GLU A 109 12.77 -4.87 2.39
N GLN A 110 13.27 -3.77 2.97
CA GLN A 110 13.59 -3.69 4.40
C GLN A 110 12.35 -3.90 5.27
N LEU A 111 11.22 -3.32 4.87
CA LEU A 111 9.94 -3.49 5.54
C LEU A 111 9.48 -4.96 5.46
N GLN A 112 9.56 -5.60 4.29
CA GLN A 112 9.24 -7.02 4.13
C GLN A 112 10.13 -7.90 5.03
N SER A 113 11.43 -7.65 5.01
CA SER A 113 12.39 -8.42 5.82
C SER A 113 12.12 -8.24 7.32
N SER A 114 11.80 -7.02 7.75
CA SER A 114 11.49 -6.74 9.16
C SER A 114 10.20 -7.44 9.57
N ASN A 115 9.17 -7.41 8.72
CA ASN A 115 7.93 -8.10 9.02
C ASN A 115 8.11 -9.62 9.10
N ARG A 116 8.83 -10.22 8.14
CA ARG A 116 9.14 -11.67 8.19
C ARG A 116 9.87 -12.06 9.47
N ALA A 117 10.89 -11.29 9.87
CA ALA A 117 11.61 -11.54 11.11
C ALA A 117 10.67 -11.46 12.33
N PHE A 118 9.72 -10.52 12.35
CA PHE A 118 8.71 -10.43 13.38
C PHE A 118 7.78 -11.66 13.40
N ILE A 119 7.24 -12.07 12.25
CA ILE A 119 6.36 -13.23 12.12
C ILE A 119 7.07 -14.54 12.49
N ASP A 120 8.34 -14.69 12.08
CA ASP A 120 9.17 -15.84 12.41
C ASP A 120 9.42 -15.93 13.91
N LEU A 121 9.78 -14.82 14.57
CA LEU A 121 9.95 -14.77 16.03
C LEU A 121 8.63 -15.10 16.74
N ALA A 122 7.54 -14.50 16.30
CA ALA A 122 6.22 -14.70 16.89
C ALA A 122 5.77 -16.15 16.78
N SER A 123 5.88 -16.74 15.59
CA SER A 123 5.40 -18.09 15.29
C SER A 123 6.34 -19.20 15.77
N GLY A 124 7.65 -18.95 15.73
CA GLY A 124 8.69 -19.92 16.08
C GLY A 124 9.02 -19.98 17.56
N GLU A 125 8.89 -18.86 18.28
CA GLU A 125 9.29 -18.77 19.69
C GLU A 125 8.12 -18.40 20.61
N VAL A 126 7.46 -17.26 20.36
CA VAL A 126 6.49 -16.69 21.29
C VAL A 126 5.23 -17.56 21.44
N LEU A 127 4.55 -17.85 20.32
CA LEU A 127 3.30 -18.62 20.34
C LEU A 127 3.49 -20.06 20.88
N PRO A 128 4.57 -20.79 20.53
CA PRO A 128 4.87 -22.09 21.15
C PRO A 128 5.04 -22.02 22.67
N LEU A 129 5.74 -21.00 23.19
CA LEU A 129 5.90 -20.79 24.62
C LEU A 129 4.56 -20.54 25.31
N VAL A 130 3.70 -19.70 24.72
CA VAL A 130 2.34 -19.47 25.22
C VAL A 130 1.57 -20.79 25.29
N ALA A 131 1.60 -21.60 24.23
CA ALA A 131 0.91 -22.90 24.19
C ALA A 131 1.46 -23.90 25.22
N GLN A 132 2.76 -23.87 25.52
CA GLN A 132 3.37 -24.68 26.59
C GLN A 132 2.89 -24.23 27.97
N HIS A 133 2.86 -22.93 28.24
CA HIS A 133 2.38 -22.38 29.51
C HIS A 133 0.90 -22.70 29.75
N THR A 134 0.04 -22.58 28.73
CA THR A 134 -1.38 -22.93 28.86
C THR A 134 -1.57 -24.40 29.24
N ARG A 135 -0.82 -25.31 28.61
CA ARG A 135 -0.87 -26.74 28.95
C ARG A 135 -0.43 -27.02 30.39
N GLY A 136 0.63 -26.36 30.87
CA GLY A 136 1.11 -26.51 32.24
C GLY A 136 0.13 -25.99 33.30
N VAL A 137 -0.56 -24.88 33.02
CA VAL A 137 -1.59 -24.35 33.93
C VAL A 137 -2.81 -25.28 34.00
N LEU A 138 -3.25 -25.81 32.86
CA LEU A 138 -4.39 -26.73 32.81
C LEU A 138 -4.10 -28.05 33.53
N SER A 139 -2.87 -28.58 33.43
CA SER A 139 -2.49 -29.80 34.16
C SER A 139 -2.39 -29.56 35.67
N ALA A 140 -1.85 -28.41 36.10
CA ALA A 140 -1.81 -28.03 37.51
C ALA A 140 -3.22 -27.84 38.10
N ALA A 141 -4.13 -27.19 37.36
CA ALA A 141 -5.52 -27.02 37.76
C ALA A 141 -6.25 -28.38 37.87
N ALA A 142 -6.08 -29.26 36.88
CA ALA A 142 -6.67 -30.60 36.93
C ALA A 142 -6.15 -31.44 38.11
N PHE A 143 -4.87 -31.30 38.45
CA PHE A 143 -4.30 -31.94 39.63
C PHE A 143 -4.90 -31.39 40.93
N ALA A 144 -4.97 -30.07 41.09
CA ALA A 144 -5.56 -29.43 42.27
C ALA A 144 -7.02 -29.85 42.49
N THR A 145 -7.83 -29.95 41.43
CA THR A 145 -9.22 -30.42 41.52
C THR A 145 -9.30 -31.87 41.98
N ARG A 146 -8.40 -32.75 41.51
CA ARG A 146 -8.36 -34.15 41.96
C ARG A 146 -7.97 -34.29 43.43
N VAL A 147 -7.02 -33.48 43.90
CA VAL A 147 -6.61 -33.46 45.31
C VAL A 147 -7.74 -32.93 46.21
N ALA A 148 -8.49 -31.92 45.76
CA ALA A 148 -9.62 -31.39 46.53
C ALA A 148 -10.85 -32.31 46.58
N ALA A 149 -10.95 -33.27 45.67
CA ALA A 149 -12.05 -34.24 45.58
C ALA A 149 -11.75 -35.59 46.26
N ALA A 150 -10.52 -35.81 46.72
CA ALA A 150 -10.06 -37.00 47.44
C ALA A 150 -10.04 -36.76 48.94
#